data_AF-A0A260C0Q4-F1
#
_entry.id   AF-A0A260C0Q4-F1
#
_cell.length_a   1.000
_cell.length_b   1.000
_cell.length_c   1.000
_cell.angle_alpha   90.00
_cell.angle_beta   90.00
_cell.angle_gamma   90.00
#
_symmetry.space_group_name_H-M   'P 1'
#
loop_
_entity.id
_entity.type
_entity.pdbx_description
1 polymer ?
#
loop_
_entity_poly.entity_id
_entity_poly.type
_entity_poly.pdbx_seq_one_letter_code
_entity_poly.pdbx_strand_id
1 'polypeptide(L)' 'MNARSSSEIRVSVIEAIRALVEPSERLTFAVTTEPTALGDVARISWALSPPDAPAVVSGQDFVVVKDNLITELYTFIDQA' A
#
# COMPACT_ATOMS: atom_id res chain seq x y z
N MET A 1 4.69 -25.28 -13.67
CA MET A 1 4.76 -23.93 -13.09
C MET A 1 4.97 -24.13 -11.61
N ASN A 2 6.16 -23.89 -11.08
CA ASN A 2 6.45 -24.17 -9.66
C ASN A 2 5.85 -23.05 -8.81
N ALA A 3 4.97 -23.39 -7.86
CA ALA A 3 4.45 -22.43 -6.91
C ALA A 3 5.59 -21.95 -5.99
N ARG A 4 5.81 -20.64 -5.91
CA ARG A 4 6.71 -20.05 -4.91
C ARG A 4 6.13 -20.28 -3.51
N SER A 5 6.97 -20.57 -2.54
CA SER A 5 6.56 -20.66 -1.14
C SER A 5 6.13 -19.29 -0.59
N SER A 6 5.26 -19.28 0.42
CA SER A 6 4.74 -18.03 1.02
C SER A 6 5.85 -17.13 1.57
N SER A 7 6.93 -17.68 2.09
CA SER A 7 8.10 -16.93 2.57
C SER A 7 8.86 -16.24 1.42
N GLU A 8 9.03 -16.91 0.28
CA GLU A 8 9.66 -16.33 -0.92
C GLU A 8 8.82 -15.20 -1.52
N ILE A 9 7.50 -15.33 -1.48
CA ILE A 9 6.58 -14.26 -1.90
C ILE A 9 6.70 -13.06 -0.96
N ARG A 10 6.68 -13.29 0.36
CA ARG A 10 6.81 -12.23 1.37
C ARG A 10 8.11 -11.43 1.22
N VAL A 11 9.24 -12.10 1.03
CA VAL A 11 10.53 -11.44 0.79
C VAL A 11 10.47 -10.59 -0.48
N SER A 12 9.93 -11.15 -1.57
CA SER A 12 9.82 -10.42 -2.85
C SER A 12 8.97 -9.15 -2.73
N VAL A 13 7.85 -9.20 -1.99
CA VAL A 13 6.97 -8.05 -1.77
C VAL A 13 7.66 -6.98 -0.92
N ILE A 14 8.36 -7.37 0.14
CA ILE A 14 9.10 -6.42 1.00
C ILE A 14 10.19 -5.72 0.21
N GLU A 15 10.94 -6.44 -0.62
CA GLU A 15 11.97 -5.83 -1.46
C GLU A 15 11.38 -4.91 -2.53
N ALA A 16 10.23 -5.26 -3.13
CA ALA A 16 9.53 -4.38 -4.06
C ALA A 16 9.05 -3.09 -3.37
N ILE A 17 8.48 -3.19 -2.16
CA ILE A 17 8.09 -2.02 -1.36
C ILE A 17 9.33 -1.17 -1.01
N ARG A 18 10.42 -1.81 -0.57
CA ARG A 18 11.67 -1.10 -0.24
C ARG A 18 12.19 -0.33 -1.44
N ALA A 19 12.28 -0.96 -2.60
CA ALA A 19 12.73 -0.30 -3.84
C ALA A 19 11.82 0.87 -4.26
N LEU A 20 10.52 0.78 -3.96
CA LEU A 20 9.56 1.88 -4.20
C LEU A 20 9.71 3.02 -3.19
N VAL A 21 10.05 2.71 -1.94
CA VAL A 21 10.10 3.67 -0.83
C VAL A 21 11.46 4.37 -0.71
N GLU A 22 12.58 3.72 -1.06
CA GLU A 22 13.93 4.33 -0.99
C GLU A 22 14.05 5.69 -1.73
N PRO A 23 13.49 5.87 -2.93
CA PRO A 23 13.47 7.19 -3.58
C PRO A 23 12.60 8.24 -2.87
N SER A 24 11.74 7.82 -1.94
CA SER A 24 10.73 8.61 -1.26
C SER A 24 11.09 8.94 0.20
N GLU A 25 12.35 8.77 0.62
CA GLU A 25 12.82 9.00 2.01
C GLU A 25 12.47 10.36 2.63
N ARG A 26 12.11 11.35 1.80
CA ARG A 26 11.65 12.68 2.24
C ARG A 26 10.14 12.91 2.07
N LEU A 27 9.39 11.87 1.77
CA LEU A 27 7.94 11.91 1.59
C LEU A 27 7.28 11.11 2.71
N THR A 28 6.05 11.48 3.06
CA THR A 28 5.26 10.82 4.10
C THR A 28 3.88 10.48 3.55
N PHE A 29 3.42 9.27 3.85
CA PHE A 29 2.04 8.85 3.61
C PHE A 29 1.13 9.39 4.70
N ALA A 30 0.04 10.04 4.30
CA ALA A 30 -1.04 10.44 5.19
C ALA A 30 -2.35 9.80 4.72
N VAL A 31 -3.16 9.30 5.66
CA VAL A 31 -4.52 8.84 5.39
C VAL A 31 -5.40 10.07 5.13
N THR A 32 -6.09 10.11 3.99
CA THR A 32 -6.86 11.28 3.54
C THR A 32 -8.36 11.16 3.81
N THR A 33 -8.83 9.94 4.10
CA THR A 33 -10.24 9.65 4.41
C THR A 33 -10.27 8.54 5.45
N GLU A 34 -11.27 8.57 6.34
CA GLU A 34 -11.49 7.50 7.32
C GLU A 34 -11.50 6.12 6.63
N PRO A 35 -10.63 5.18 7.04
CA PRO A 35 -10.61 3.83 6.48
C PRO A 35 -11.97 3.17 6.60
N THR A 36 -12.37 2.47 5.54
CA THR A 36 -13.64 1.73 5.53
C THR A 36 -13.37 0.24 5.46
N ALA A 37 -14.05 -0.55 6.29
CA ALA A 37 -13.97 -2.00 6.26
C ALA A 37 -15.36 -2.62 6.06
N LEU A 38 -15.43 -3.70 5.28
CA LEU A 38 -16.63 -4.51 5.07
C LEU A 38 -16.22 -5.99 5.02
N GLY A 39 -16.50 -6.70 6.11
CA GLY A 39 -16.05 -8.09 6.27
C GLY A 39 -14.53 -8.18 6.24
N ASP A 40 -14.01 -9.02 5.34
CA ASP A 40 -12.58 -9.30 5.17
C ASP A 40 -11.88 -8.33 4.22
N VAL A 41 -12.55 -7.26 3.81
CA VAL A 41 -12.01 -6.26 2.87
C VAL A 41 -11.95 -4.90 3.53
N ALA A 42 -10.85 -4.18 3.35
CA ALA A 42 -10.73 -2.78 3.75
C ALA A 42 -10.24 -1.90 2.60
N ARG A 43 -10.67 -0.63 2.62
CA ARG A 43 -10.23 0.42 1.71
C ARG A 43 -9.60 1.56 2.50
N ILE A 44 -8.43 2.00 2.05
CA ILE A 44 -7.69 3.14 2.61
C ILE A 44 -7.39 4.12 1.49
N SER A 45 -7.67 5.40 1.71
CA SER A 45 -7.26 6.48 0.80
C SER A 45 -6.08 7.23 1.41
N TRP A 46 -5.07 7.53 0.59
CA TRP A 46 -3.82 8.10 1.06
C TRP A 46 -3.28 9.18 0.12
N ALA A 47 -2.41 10.03 0.66
CA ALA A 47 -1.60 11.00 -0.09
C ALA A 47 -0.14 10.86 0.32
N LEU A 48 0.77 10.98 -0.65
CA LEU A 48 2.21 11.01 -0.45
C LEU A 48 2.71 12.44 -0.69
N SER A 49 3.27 13.05 0.35
CA SER A 49 3.63 14.47 0.36
C SER A 49 5.00 14.69 1.01
N PRO A 50 5.77 15.72 0.61
CA PRO A 50 6.81 16.27 1.46
C PRO A 50 6.21 16.80 2.77
N PRO A 51 7.00 16.97 3.86
CA PRO A 51 6.50 17.38 5.17
C PRO A 51 5.68 18.68 5.17
N ASP A 52 6.10 19.64 4.34
CA ASP A 52 5.54 21.00 4.32
C ASP A 52 5.08 21.44 2.92
N ALA A 53 4.73 20.49 2.05
CA ALA A 53 4.28 20.79 0.69
C ALA A 53 3.05 19.95 0.30
N PRO A 54 2.30 20.35 -0.73
CA PRO A 54 1.16 19.57 -1.22
C PRO A 54 1.56 18.15 -1.63
N ALA A 55 0.56 17.26 -1.68
CA ALA A 55 0.73 15.90 -2.16
C ALA A 55 1.26 15.88 -3.60
N VAL A 56 2.27 15.05 -3.83
CA VAL A 56 2.84 14.82 -5.18
C VAL A 56 2.16 13.64 -5.88
N VAL A 57 1.54 12.75 -5.10
CA VAL A 57 0.70 11.65 -5.60
C VAL A 57 -0.33 11.28 -4.53
N SER A 58 -1.53 10.92 -4.94
CA SER A 58 -2.56 10.33 -4.09
C SER A 58 -2.99 8.99 -4.67
N GLY A 59 -3.63 8.18 -3.84
CA GLY A 59 -4.10 6.89 -4.24
C GLY A 59 -4.99 6.23 -3.21
N GLN A 60 -5.37 5.00 -3.54
CA GLN A 60 -6.23 4.18 -2.71
C GLN A 60 -5.76 2.74 -2.73
N ASP A 61 -5.79 2.11 -1.57
CA ASP A 61 -5.50 0.70 -1.41
C ASP A 61 -6.78 -0.06 -1.06
N PHE A 62 -6.93 -1.22 -1.68
CA PHE A 62 -7.89 -2.25 -1.29
C PHE A 62 -7.13 -3.46 -0.79
N VAL A 63 -7.41 -3.86 0.45
CA VAL A 63 -6.77 -5.02 1.09
C VAL A 63 -7.79 -6.09 1.37
N VAL A 64 -7.40 -7.34 1.14
CA VAL A 64 -8.12 -8.52 1.63
C VAL A 64 -7.35 -9.07 2.82
N VAL A 65 -8.03 -9.23 3.95
CA VAL A 65 -7.47 -9.71 5.22
C VAL A 65 -8.09 -11.06 5.56
N LYS A 66 -7.26 -12.07 5.76
CA LYS A 66 -7.68 -13.40 6.20
C LYS A 66 -6.77 -13.89 7.31
N ASP A 67 -7.34 -14.49 8.34
CA ASP A 67 -6.59 -15.00 9.51
C ASP A 67 -5.66 -13.93 10.12
N ASN A 68 -6.14 -12.68 10.16
CA ASN A 68 -5.42 -11.50 10.64
C ASN A 68 -4.14 -11.15 9.84
N LEU A 69 -4.07 -11.57 8.57
CA LEU A 69 -2.98 -11.28 7.65
C LEU A 69 -3.52 -10.65 6.36
N ILE A 70 -2.79 -9.71 5.78
CA ILE A 70 -3.06 -9.20 4.43
C ILE A 70 -2.69 -10.30 3.44
N THR A 71 -3.67 -10.80 2.69
CA THR A 71 -3.45 -11.82 1.66
C THR A 71 -3.38 -11.23 0.26
N GLU A 72 -4.06 -10.11 0.03
CA GLU A 72 -4.09 -9.39 -1.24
C GLU A 72 -4.05 -7.88 -0.97
N LEU A 73 -3.31 -7.16 -1.81
CA LEU A 73 -3.19 -5.71 -1.79
C LEU A 73 -3.28 -5.21 -3.24
N TYR A 74 -4.26 -4.35 -3.49
CA TYR A 74 -4.45 -3.66 -4.76
C TYR A 74 -4.28 -2.17 -4.53
N THR A 75 -3.29 -1.57 -5.18
CA THR A 75 -3.03 -0.13 -5.10
C THR A 75 -3.45 0.54 -6.39
N PHE A 76 -4.20 1.63 -6.26
CA PHE A 76 -4.64 2.49 -7.34
C PHE A 76 -4.02 3.87 -7.14
N ILE A 77 -3.45 4.43 -8.20
CA ILE A 77 -2.93 5.80 -8.21
C ILE A 77 -4.00 6.69 -8.82
N ASP A 78 -4.40 7.72 -8.07
CA ASP A 78 -5.39 8.68 -8.55
C ASP A 78 -4.73 9.59 -9.59
N GLN A 79 -5.37 9.73 -10.76
CA GLN A 79 -4.97 10.74 -11.73
C GLN A 79 -5.75 12.04 -11.48
N ALA A 80 -5.05 13.17 -11.64
CA ALA A 80 -5.65 14.50 -11.64
C ALA A 80 -6.41 14.79 -12.95
#